data_AF-A0AA39S8N5-F1
#
_entry.id   AF-A0AA39S8N5-F1
#
_cell.length_a   1.000
_cell.length_b   1.000
_cell.length_c   1.000
_cell.angle_alpha   90.00
_cell.angle_beta   90.00
_cell.angle_gamma   90.00
#
_symmetry.space_group_name_H-M   'P 1'
#
loop_
_entity.id
_entity.type
_entity.pdbx_description
1 polymer ?
#
loop_
_entity_poly.entity_id
_entity_poly.type
_entity_poly.pdbx_seq_one_letter_code
_entity_poly.pdbx_strand_id
1 'polypeptide(L)'
;MSEEDRTLEKTAPDQNTSTTNNPSCLLPNLVDVEDRMKNLVINNTNEEENAGDTFAERAEWYYQRRPQLLALLKDLYNGYVTLLDRCQQAKRKHHCRSKISLDLEDEEGFSQIESDTESTVSYHPTPPPATMVAAAIPSRNHSNIDEMIAELVSKSVENMMLFNQVNDMDQVCYESGRKIELLKKLIELLESERFILMNENTKLGYKVTSLLEENKGLASETIFVKRKAADLARVVLRMREDHRVCILSQKIEDLQEQIYGLEKRNKEYHQLLVKMRSYERSKSSSFKVKTFEWEKVGNSLKKAKSASWGSSSSNGSDCVKGSSKWWEKVKNVELFRCGLQPSCT
;
A
#
# COMPACT_ATOMS: atom_id res chain seq x y z
N MET A 1 -65.68 28.08 7.95
CA MET A 1 -65.11 28.27 9.30
C MET A 1 -63.63 27.97 9.20
N SER A 2 -62.70 28.89 8.94
CA SER A 2 -62.73 30.35 8.74
C SER A 2 -61.56 30.64 7.77
N GLU A 3 -61.66 31.44 6.70
CA GLU A 3 -61.68 32.93 6.68
C GLU A 3 -60.51 33.48 7.51
N GLU A 4 -59.48 34.15 6.98
CA GLU A 4 -59.33 35.26 6.00
C GLU A 4 -57.80 35.48 5.82
N ASP A 5 -57.22 36.30 4.95
CA ASP A 5 -57.52 36.95 3.67
C ASP A 5 -56.24 37.77 3.33
N ARG A 6 -55.92 37.90 2.02
CA ARG A 6 -55.26 39.04 1.31
C ARG A 6 -53.95 39.68 1.87
N THR A 7 -52.93 40.07 1.08
CA THR A 7 -52.85 40.82 -0.20
C THR A 7 -51.43 40.64 -0.79
N LEU A 8 -51.28 40.35 -2.10
CA LEU A 8 -50.79 41.29 -3.13
C LEU A 8 -49.70 42.28 -2.69
N GLU A 9 -48.45 42.07 -3.13
CA GLU A 9 -47.66 43.17 -3.65
C GLU A 9 -46.62 42.71 -4.69
N LYS A 10 -46.74 43.32 -5.87
CA LYS A 10 -45.90 43.17 -7.05
C LYS A 10 -45.05 44.43 -7.12
N THR A 11 -43.74 44.29 -6.91
CA THR A 11 -42.76 45.37 -7.12
C THR A 11 -41.46 44.78 -7.68
N ALA A 12 -41.22 44.99 -8.98
CA ALA A 12 -39.88 45.38 -9.45
C ALA A 12 -39.62 46.84 -8.98
N PRO A 13 -38.40 47.40 -8.90
CA PRO A 13 -37.19 47.16 -9.71
C PRO A 13 -35.93 47.02 -8.79
N ASP A 14 -34.70 46.79 -9.25
CA ASP A 14 -33.82 47.79 -9.85
C ASP A 14 -32.58 47.13 -10.46
N GLN A 15 -32.36 47.49 -11.73
CA GLN A 15 -31.04 47.49 -12.32
C GLN A 15 -30.18 48.51 -11.57
N ASN A 16 -29.34 48.04 -10.65
CA ASN A 16 -28.18 48.81 -10.22
C ASN A 16 -26.92 48.13 -10.74
N THR A 17 -26.58 48.52 -11.98
CA THR A 17 -25.23 48.48 -12.52
C THR A 17 -24.33 49.36 -11.66
N SER A 18 -23.88 48.85 -10.52
CA SER A 18 -22.66 49.37 -9.89
C SER A 18 -21.48 48.68 -10.58
N THR A 19 -21.10 49.23 -11.73
CA THR A 19 -19.81 49.01 -12.37
C THR A 19 -18.75 49.54 -11.42
N THR A 20 -18.43 48.78 -10.38
CA THR A 20 -17.15 48.96 -9.69
C THR A 20 -16.11 48.60 -10.74
N ASN A 21 -15.30 49.59 -11.11
CA ASN A 21 -14.18 49.48 -12.02
C ASN A 21 -13.20 48.40 -11.53
N ASN A 22 -13.57 47.13 -11.72
CA ASN A 22 -12.67 46.01 -11.63
C ASN A 22 -11.76 46.15 -12.84
N PRO A 23 -10.43 46.20 -12.67
CA PRO A 23 -9.54 46.32 -13.81
C PRO A 23 -9.80 45.09 -14.70
N SER A 24 -10.35 45.36 -15.89
CA SER A 24 -10.79 44.38 -16.89
C SER A 24 -9.69 43.38 -17.29
N CYS A 25 -8.43 43.62 -16.87
CA CYS A 25 -7.30 42.71 -17.06
C CYS A 25 -7.28 41.48 -16.14
N LEU A 26 -8.11 41.42 -15.09
CA LEU A 26 -8.07 40.34 -14.09
C LEU A 26 -9.05 39.20 -14.36
N LEU A 27 -10.19 39.50 -14.99
CA LEU A 27 -11.27 38.54 -15.19
C LEU A 27 -10.91 37.34 -16.09
N PRO A 28 -10.21 37.51 -17.23
CA PRO A 28 -9.89 36.37 -18.10
C PRO A 28 -8.91 35.37 -17.47
N ASN A 29 -7.94 35.87 -16.68
CA ASN A 29 -6.94 35.02 -16.04
C ASN A 29 -7.47 34.34 -14.78
N LEU A 30 -8.38 34.98 -14.04
CA LEU A 30 -9.03 34.35 -12.91
C LEU A 30 -9.90 33.16 -13.37
N VAL A 31 -10.61 33.34 -14.48
CA VAL A 31 -11.41 32.28 -15.11
C VAL A 31 -10.52 31.15 -15.64
N ASP A 32 -9.37 31.46 -16.27
CA ASP A 32 -8.42 30.41 -16.71
C ASP A 32 -7.85 29.59 -15.55
N VAL A 33 -7.45 30.25 -14.45
CA VAL A 33 -6.95 29.57 -13.25
C VAL A 33 -8.08 28.75 -12.58
N GLU A 34 -9.30 29.28 -12.55
CA GLU A 34 -10.47 28.59 -12.00
C GLU A 34 -10.89 27.38 -12.84
N ASP A 35 -10.89 27.48 -14.16
CA ASP A 35 -11.19 26.36 -15.07
C ASP A 35 -10.12 25.27 -15.00
N ARG A 36 -8.84 25.66 -14.87
CA ARG A 36 -7.76 24.70 -14.62
C ARG A 36 -7.92 23.99 -13.27
N MET A 37 -8.39 24.70 -12.24
CA MET A 37 -8.69 24.12 -10.93
C MET A 37 -9.91 23.19 -10.97
N LYS A 38 -10.96 23.54 -11.72
CA LYS A 38 -12.16 22.69 -11.88
C LYS A 38 -11.87 21.42 -12.66
N ASN A 39 -11.18 21.52 -13.79
CA ASN A 39 -10.76 20.35 -14.59
C ASN A 39 -9.89 19.38 -13.77
N LEU A 40 -9.10 19.93 -12.84
CA LEU A 40 -8.28 19.14 -11.94
C LEU A 40 -9.08 18.41 -10.85
N VAL A 41 -10.02 19.09 -10.20
CA VAL A 41 -10.88 18.46 -9.18
C VAL A 41 -11.63 17.27 -9.79
N ILE A 42 -12.16 17.45 -11.00
CA ILE A 42 -12.87 16.40 -11.76
C ILE A 42 -11.94 15.23 -12.09
N ASN A 43 -10.70 15.50 -12.54
CA ASN A 43 -9.75 14.44 -12.88
C ASN A 43 -9.22 13.68 -11.64
N ASN A 44 -9.10 14.33 -10.50
CA ASN A 44 -8.66 13.67 -9.26
C ASN A 44 -9.76 12.81 -8.63
N THR A 45 -11.02 13.27 -8.64
CA THR A 45 -12.14 12.48 -8.09
C THR A 45 -12.45 11.23 -8.90
N ASN A 46 -12.23 11.26 -10.22
CA ASN A 46 -12.44 10.09 -11.08
C ASN A 46 -11.32 9.03 -10.96
N GLU A 47 -10.14 9.42 -10.45
CA GLU A 47 -8.98 8.51 -10.34
C GLU A 47 -8.81 7.92 -8.93
N GLU A 48 -9.46 8.45 -7.90
CA GLU A 48 -9.48 7.89 -6.54
C GLU A 48 -10.19 6.52 -6.47
N GLU A 49 -11.13 6.24 -7.37
CA GLU A 49 -11.74 4.90 -7.51
C GLU A 49 -10.77 3.83 -8.02
N ASN A 50 -9.62 4.21 -8.59
CA ASN A 50 -8.58 3.29 -9.06
C ASN A 50 -7.42 3.09 -8.06
N ALA A 51 -7.50 3.69 -6.87
CA ALA A 51 -6.53 3.41 -5.82
C ALA A 51 -6.81 2.02 -5.25
N GLY A 52 -5.91 1.05 -5.50
CA GLY A 52 -6.10 -0.36 -5.15
C GLY A 52 -6.59 -0.59 -3.71
N ASP A 53 -7.26 -1.73 -3.48
CA ASP A 53 -7.94 -2.02 -2.22
C ASP A 53 -6.98 -2.16 -1.03
N THR A 54 -5.70 -2.47 -1.28
CA THR A 54 -4.70 -2.67 -0.24
C THR A 54 -3.95 -1.39 0.14
N PHE A 55 -3.49 -1.34 1.39
CA PHE A 55 -2.73 -0.18 1.89
C PHE A 55 -1.44 0.08 1.09
N ALA A 56 -0.76 -0.98 0.65
CA ALA A 56 0.48 -0.87 -0.12
C ALA A 56 0.21 -0.25 -1.50
N GLU A 57 -0.84 -0.70 -2.19
CA GLU A 57 -1.25 -0.15 -3.49
C GLU A 57 -1.70 1.31 -3.38
N ARG A 58 -2.44 1.67 -2.32
CA ARG A 58 -2.79 3.09 -2.05
C ARG A 58 -1.57 3.95 -1.79
N ALA A 59 -0.61 3.46 -1.03
CA ALA A 59 0.63 4.19 -0.75
C ALA A 59 1.45 4.36 -2.04
N GLU A 60 1.60 3.31 -2.83
CA GLU A 60 2.31 3.34 -4.11
C GLU A 60 1.64 4.31 -5.09
N TRP A 61 0.31 4.26 -5.23
CA TRP A 61 -0.46 5.19 -6.05
C TRP A 61 -0.26 6.65 -5.62
N TYR A 62 -0.32 6.93 -4.31
CA TYR A 62 -0.08 8.28 -3.77
C TYR A 62 1.34 8.77 -4.10
N TYR A 63 2.37 7.94 -3.90
CA TYR A 63 3.75 8.34 -4.17
C TYR A 63 4.03 8.49 -5.67
N GLN A 64 3.38 7.70 -6.54
CA GLN A 64 3.46 7.89 -7.99
C GLN A 64 2.75 9.17 -8.46
N ARG A 65 1.69 9.62 -7.76
CA ARG A 65 0.90 10.82 -8.10
C ARG A 65 1.45 12.12 -7.50
N ARG A 66 2.28 12.01 -6.47
CA ARG A 66 2.88 13.14 -5.75
C ARG A 66 3.67 14.10 -6.66
N PRO A 67 4.49 13.66 -7.64
CA PRO A 67 5.23 14.56 -8.52
C PRO A 67 4.32 15.46 -9.37
N GLN A 68 3.21 14.92 -9.88
CA GLN A 68 2.26 15.66 -10.71
C GLN A 68 1.50 16.69 -9.87
N LEU A 69 1.14 16.34 -8.64
CA LEU A 69 0.52 17.28 -7.69
C LEU A 69 1.47 18.42 -7.30
N LEU A 70 2.76 18.13 -7.12
CA LEU A 70 3.77 19.15 -6.82
C LEU A 70 4.03 20.08 -8.01
N ALA A 71 4.13 19.54 -9.23
CA ALA A 71 4.27 20.33 -10.45
C ALA A 71 3.09 21.30 -10.62
N LEU A 72 1.89 20.81 -10.35
CA LEU A 72 0.67 21.58 -10.41
C LEU A 72 0.58 22.68 -9.35
N LEU A 73 0.93 22.39 -8.10
CA LEU A 73 0.97 23.39 -7.04
C LEU A 73 1.93 24.54 -7.42
N LYS A 74 3.06 24.18 -8.03
CA LYS A 74 4.03 25.15 -8.55
C LYS A 74 3.44 25.98 -9.69
N ASP A 75 2.69 25.37 -10.62
CA ASP A 75 2.04 26.10 -11.71
C ASP A 75 0.96 27.07 -11.22
N LEU A 76 0.17 26.67 -10.22
CA LEU A 76 -0.82 27.53 -9.56
C LEU A 76 -0.14 28.69 -8.84
N TYR A 77 0.89 28.39 -8.04
CA TYR A 77 1.69 29.42 -7.37
C TYR A 77 2.26 30.44 -8.38
N ASN A 78 2.85 29.98 -9.48
CA ASN A 78 3.38 30.84 -10.53
C ASN A 78 2.30 31.68 -11.21
N GLY A 79 1.12 31.10 -11.45
CA GLY A 79 -0.05 31.80 -11.97
C GLY A 79 -0.50 32.94 -11.04
N TYR A 80 -0.60 32.68 -9.74
CA TYR A 80 -0.93 33.70 -8.73
C TYR A 80 0.13 34.78 -8.61
N VAL A 81 1.42 34.42 -8.63
CA VAL A 81 2.53 35.39 -8.59
C VAL A 81 2.49 36.29 -9.83
N THR A 82 2.26 35.73 -11.01
CA THR A 82 2.15 36.49 -12.27
C THR A 82 0.94 37.42 -12.26
N LEU A 83 -0.18 36.96 -11.69
CA LEU A 83 -1.38 37.79 -11.52
C LEU A 83 -1.12 38.95 -10.54
N LEU A 84 -0.42 38.69 -9.45
CA LEU A 84 -0.08 39.69 -8.43
C LEU A 84 0.87 40.76 -8.99
N ASP A 85 1.92 40.34 -9.72
CA ASP A 85 2.86 41.27 -10.36
C ASP A 85 2.13 42.16 -11.39
N ARG A 86 1.26 41.58 -12.22
CA ARG A 86 0.42 42.36 -13.15
C ARG A 86 -0.57 43.29 -12.43
N CYS A 87 -1.14 42.89 -11.30
CA CYS A 87 -1.97 43.77 -10.48
C CYS A 87 -1.18 44.97 -9.97
N GLN A 88 0.04 44.74 -9.49
CA GLN A 88 0.93 45.80 -9.01
C GLN A 88 1.36 46.72 -10.16
N GLN A 89 1.69 46.16 -11.32
CA GLN A 89 2.00 46.93 -12.54
C GLN A 89 0.81 47.74 -13.05
N ALA A 90 -0.41 47.19 -13.02
CA ALA A 90 -1.63 47.91 -13.38
C ALA A 90 -1.88 49.10 -12.42
N LYS A 91 -1.73 48.89 -11.10
CA LYS A 91 -1.82 49.96 -10.10
C LYS A 91 -0.78 51.06 -10.32
N ARG A 92 0.47 50.69 -10.66
CA ARG A 92 1.54 51.66 -11.02
C ARG A 92 1.20 52.44 -12.30
N LYS A 93 0.67 51.77 -13.35
CA LYS A 93 0.23 52.43 -14.60
C LYS A 93 -0.94 53.39 -14.40
N HIS A 94 -1.88 53.08 -13.48
CA HIS A 94 -2.98 53.99 -13.14
C HIS A 94 -2.52 55.22 -12.32
N HIS A 95 -1.44 55.12 -11.53
CA HIS A 95 -0.84 56.29 -10.88
C HIS A 95 0.00 57.15 -11.83
N CYS A 96 0.64 56.58 -12.85
CA CYS A 96 1.39 57.35 -13.84
C CYS A 96 0.52 58.02 -14.91
N ARG A 97 -0.73 57.59 -15.14
CA ARG A 97 -1.61 58.20 -16.15
C ARG A 97 -2.19 59.56 -15.74
N SER A 98 -1.98 60.00 -14.49
CA SER A 98 -2.43 61.32 -14.01
C SER A 98 -1.34 62.40 -14.05
N LYS A 99 -0.12 62.10 -14.53
CA LYS A 99 0.93 63.11 -14.72
C LYS A 99 1.65 62.87 -16.04
N ILE A 100 1.25 63.67 -17.03
CA ILE A 100 2.12 64.37 -17.98
C ILE A 100 3.06 63.48 -18.83
N SER A 101 2.69 63.42 -20.11
CA SER A 101 3.59 63.38 -21.27
C SER A 101 4.99 63.92 -20.96
N LEU A 102 6.01 63.07 -20.98
CA LEU A 102 7.34 63.43 -21.47
C LEU A 102 8.08 62.16 -21.87
N ASP A 103 8.41 62.18 -23.14
CA ASP A 103 9.35 61.36 -23.89
C ASP A 103 10.68 61.22 -23.14
N LEU A 104 11.25 60.02 -23.12
CA LEU A 104 12.68 59.73 -23.39
C LEU A 104 12.97 58.25 -23.12
N GLU A 105 13.68 57.68 -24.08
CA GLU A 105 14.11 56.29 -24.17
C GLU A 105 15.20 55.92 -23.14
N ASP A 106 15.42 54.60 -23.09
CA ASP A 106 16.68 53.91 -22.87
C ASP A 106 17.12 53.43 -21.47
N GLU A 107 17.27 52.10 -21.46
CA GLU A 107 18.45 51.34 -21.03
C GLU A 107 18.46 50.58 -19.69
N GLU A 108 19.14 49.44 -19.81
CA GLU A 108 19.23 48.26 -18.96
C GLU A 108 19.81 48.50 -17.55
N GLY A 109 19.59 47.50 -16.68
CA GLY A 109 20.71 46.98 -15.88
C GLY A 109 20.80 47.34 -14.40
N PHE A 110 20.44 46.33 -13.59
CA PHE A 110 21.22 45.81 -12.45
C PHE A 110 21.29 46.54 -11.08
N SER A 111 21.44 45.68 -10.05
CA SER A 111 21.78 45.90 -8.62
C SER A 111 20.72 46.58 -7.74
N GLN A 112 20.11 45.87 -6.78
CA GLN A 112 20.68 45.49 -5.47
C GLN A 112 21.22 46.70 -4.72
N ILE A 113 20.51 47.13 -3.67
CA ILE A 113 21.07 47.67 -2.41
C ILE A 113 19.93 47.70 -1.37
N GLU A 114 20.05 46.81 -0.40
CA GLU A 114 19.51 46.95 0.96
C GLU A 114 20.21 48.17 1.58
N SER A 115 19.46 49.22 1.93
CA SER A 115 20.02 50.41 2.58
C SER A 115 19.59 50.44 4.04
N ASP A 116 20.46 49.92 4.90
CA ASP A 116 20.46 50.18 6.33
C ASP A 116 20.69 51.68 6.57
N THR A 117 19.72 52.33 7.20
CA THR A 117 19.78 53.74 7.59
C THR A 117 20.35 53.87 9.00
N GLU A 118 21.67 53.70 9.15
CA GLU A 118 22.41 54.24 10.30
C GLU A 118 23.03 55.58 9.89
N SER A 119 22.29 56.67 10.11
CA SER A 119 22.76 58.04 9.85
C SER A 119 23.76 58.45 10.94
N THR A 120 25.05 58.49 10.59
CA THR A 120 26.11 59.07 11.43
C THR A 120 26.32 60.54 11.05
N VAL A 121 25.95 61.44 11.97
CA VAL A 121 26.20 62.89 11.89
C VAL A 121 27.71 63.15 11.90
N SER A 122 28.23 63.65 10.77
CA SER A 122 29.60 64.16 10.62
C SER A 122 29.58 65.69 10.68
N TYR A 123 30.24 66.25 11.70
CA TYR A 123 30.49 67.68 11.82
C TYR A 123 31.56 68.12 10.82
N HIS A 124 31.20 69.00 9.88
CA HIS A 124 32.19 69.80 9.16
C HIS A 124 31.90 71.31 9.35
N PRO A 125 32.84 72.11 9.89
CA PRO A 125 32.66 73.55 10.02
C PRO A 125 32.88 74.22 8.65
N THR A 126 31.88 74.96 8.17
CA THR A 126 32.00 75.84 7.01
C THR A 126 32.27 77.30 7.46
N PRO A 127 33.06 78.08 6.69
CA PRO A 127 33.53 79.41 7.07
C PRO A 127 32.45 80.50 6.85
N PRO A 128 32.60 81.70 7.44
CA PRO A 128 31.54 82.72 7.48
C PRO A 128 31.51 83.55 6.18
N PRO A 129 30.33 84.00 5.71
CA PRO A 129 30.25 85.08 4.75
C PRO A 129 30.13 86.42 5.48
N ALA A 130 31.07 87.32 5.20
CA ALA A 130 30.96 88.73 5.52
C ALA A 130 30.14 89.42 4.43
N THR A 131 28.97 89.98 4.74
CA THR A 131 28.42 91.13 3.99
C THR A 131 27.37 91.91 4.80
N MET A 132 27.79 93.10 5.21
CA MET A 132 27.05 94.38 5.22
C MET A 132 25.78 94.58 6.07
N VAL A 133 25.96 95.53 6.98
CA VAL A 133 24.96 96.35 7.65
C VAL A 133 24.10 97.11 6.64
N ALA A 134 22.78 96.94 6.72
CA ALA A 134 21.80 97.96 6.34
C ALA A 134 20.53 97.79 7.18
N ALA A 135 20.19 98.84 7.92
CA ALA A 135 19.09 98.91 8.87
C ALA A 135 17.73 99.16 8.17
N ALA A 136 16.64 98.59 8.69
CA ALA A 136 15.32 99.24 8.74
C ALA A 136 14.29 98.49 9.64
N ILE A 137 14.00 99.10 10.79
CA ILE A 137 12.69 99.21 11.52
C ILE A 137 11.97 97.94 12.02
N PRO A 138 11.76 97.77 13.36
CA PRO A 138 10.95 96.70 13.92
C PRO A 138 9.51 97.15 14.25
N SER A 139 8.51 96.54 13.59
CA SER A 139 7.15 96.43 14.16
C SER A 139 7.13 95.17 15.03
N ARG A 140 7.47 95.34 16.32
CA ARG A 140 8.04 94.29 17.19
C ARG A 140 7.03 93.42 17.94
N ASN A 141 5.72 93.62 17.75
CA ASN A 141 4.70 93.00 18.61
C ASN A 141 3.80 91.97 17.92
N HIS A 142 3.62 92.04 16.59
CA HIS A 142 2.83 91.03 15.86
C HIS A 142 3.64 89.78 15.48
N SER A 143 4.92 89.95 15.15
CA SER A 143 5.80 88.85 14.72
C SER A 143 6.07 87.80 15.82
N ASN A 144 6.17 88.23 17.08
CA ASN A 144 6.38 87.33 18.23
C ASN A 144 5.19 86.41 18.48
N ILE A 145 3.97 86.90 18.23
CA ILE A 145 2.74 86.13 18.43
C ILE A 145 2.61 85.09 17.31
N ASP A 146 2.85 85.50 16.06
CA ASP A 146 2.81 84.59 14.91
C ASP A 146 3.89 83.51 14.97
N GLU A 147 5.09 83.83 15.46
CA GLU A 147 6.16 82.85 15.69
C GLU A 147 5.79 81.84 16.80
N MET A 148 5.19 82.31 17.90
CA MET A 148 4.69 81.43 18.97
C MET A 148 3.54 80.52 18.49
N ILE A 149 2.64 81.04 17.65
CA ILE A 149 1.56 80.26 17.03
C ILE A 149 2.14 79.22 16.08
N ALA A 150 3.12 79.60 15.25
CA ALA A 150 3.79 78.69 14.33
C ALA A 150 4.52 77.56 15.09
N GLU A 151 5.22 77.88 16.18
CA GLU A 151 5.88 76.88 17.03
C GLU A 151 4.87 75.94 17.70
N LEU A 152 3.75 76.48 18.21
CA LEU A 152 2.68 75.67 18.81
C LEU A 152 2.05 74.73 17.78
N VAL A 153 1.76 75.21 16.57
CA VAL A 153 1.21 74.41 15.49
C VAL A 153 2.22 73.35 15.04
N SER A 154 3.50 73.70 14.87
CA SER A 154 4.58 72.75 14.54
C SER A 154 4.65 71.63 15.58
N LYS A 155 4.72 71.99 16.87
CA LYS A 155 4.74 71.01 17.97
C LYS A 155 3.48 70.16 18.04
N SER A 156 2.30 70.72 17.72
CA SER A 156 1.05 69.96 17.70
C SER A 156 1.04 68.89 16.60
N VAL A 157 1.58 69.24 15.42
CA VAL A 157 1.69 68.33 14.28
C VAL A 157 2.74 67.26 14.56
N GLU A 158 3.90 67.64 15.11
CA GLU A 158 4.94 66.71 15.55
C GLU A 158 4.41 65.72 16.59
N ASN A 159 3.67 66.19 17.60
CA ASN A 159 3.03 65.31 18.58
C ASN A 159 2.01 64.36 17.95
N MET A 160 1.21 64.84 16.98
CA MET A 160 0.27 63.98 16.26
C MET A 160 0.99 62.91 15.42
N MET A 161 2.09 63.26 14.75
CA MET A 161 2.92 62.33 14.00
C MET A 161 3.53 61.26 14.91
N LEU A 162 4.11 61.68 16.04
CA LEU A 162 4.67 60.75 17.03
C LEU A 162 3.59 59.84 17.61
N PHE A 163 2.41 60.37 17.91
CA PHE A 163 1.29 59.58 18.41
C PHE A 163 0.86 58.51 17.39
N ASN A 164 0.71 58.87 16.11
CA ASN A 164 0.38 57.90 15.06
C ASN A 164 1.47 56.83 14.91
N GLN A 165 2.75 57.23 14.93
CA GLN A 165 3.86 56.29 14.84
C GLN A 165 3.90 55.29 16.00
N VAL A 166 3.64 55.76 17.23
CA VAL A 166 3.54 54.90 18.42
C VAL A 166 2.37 53.94 18.29
N ASN A 167 1.21 54.41 17.84
CA ASN A 167 0.03 53.57 17.67
C ASN A 167 0.24 52.47 16.59
N ASP A 168 0.92 52.82 15.49
CA ASP A 168 1.29 51.85 14.46
C ASP A 168 2.28 50.80 14.99
N MET A 169 3.27 51.22 15.79
CA MET A 169 4.20 50.31 16.45
C MET A 169 3.49 49.38 17.44
N ASP A 170 2.58 49.91 18.25
CA ASP A 170 1.79 49.12 19.20
C ASP A 170 0.98 48.04 18.47
N GLN A 171 0.31 48.40 17.36
CA GLN A 171 -0.46 47.44 16.55
C GLN A 171 0.42 46.29 16.04
N VAL A 172 1.61 46.60 15.52
CA VAL A 172 2.58 45.58 15.06
C VAL A 172 3.04 44.69 16.22
N CYS A 173 3.28 45.26 17.40
CA CYS A 173 3.64 44.50 18.59
C CYS A 173 2.50 43.56 19.04
N TYR A 174 1.25 44.01 19.00
CA TYR A 174 0.08 43.16 19.31
C TYR A 174 -0.06 42.02 18.31
N GLU A 175 0.07 42.30 17.01
CA GLU A 175 0.00 41.28 15.96
C GLU A 175 1.14 40.27 16.08
N SER A 176 2.37 40.73 16.35
CA SER A 176 3.53 39.88 16.62
C SER A 176 3.32 39.01 17.86
N GLY A 177 2.79 39.58 18.94
CA GLY A 177 2.45 38.85 20.17
C GLY A 177 1.43 37.74 19.91
N ARG A 178 0.35 38.04 19.17
CA ARG A 178 -0.66 37.05 18.78
C ARG A 178 -0.06 35.93 17.91
N LYS A 179 0.83 36.27 16.97
CA LYS A 179 1.54 35.29 16.14
C LYS A 179 2.43 34.38 16.98
N ILE A 180 3.18 34.94 17.93
CA ILE A 180 4.03 34.16 18.86
C ILE A 180 3.18 33.21 19.69
N GLU A 181 2.04 33.65 20.21
CA GLU A 181 1.14 32.79 20.99
C GLU A 181 0.59 31.63 20.15
N LEU A 182 0.20 31.90 18.90
CA LEU A 182 -0.28 30.86 17.99
C LEU A 182 0.82 29.85 17.67
N LEU A 183 2.05 30.32 17.42
CA LEU A 183 3.19 29.45 17.18
C LEU A 183 3.54 28.58 18.40
N LYS A 184 3.40 29.11 19.62
CA LYS A 184 3.57 28.31 20.85
C LYS A 184 2.53 27.19 20.95
N LYS A 185 1.26 27.47 20.68
CA LYS A 185 0.18 26.47 20.67
C LYS A 185 0.41 25.39 19.61
N LEU A 186 0.90 25.77 18.44
CA LEU A 186 1.27 24.81 17.39
C LEU A 186 2.40 23.89 17.84
N ILE A 187 3.44 24.43 18.49
CA ILE A 187 4.54 23.63 19.04
C ILE A 187 4.01 22.64 20.08
N GLU A 188 3.17 23.08 21.01
CA GLU A 188 2.57 22.22 22.04
C GLU A 188 1.75 21.07 21.42
N LEU A 189 0.94 21.36 20.39
CA LEU A 189 0.21 20.34 19.65
C LEU A 189 1.15 19.32 18.99
N LEU A 190 2.17 19.77 18.27
CA LEU A 190 3.15 18.89 17.62
C LEU A 190 3.93 18.04 18.63
N GLU A 191 4.26 18.60 19.79
CA GLU A 191 4.92 17.86 20.88
C GLU A 191 4.00 16.78 21.47
N SER A 192 2.69 17.08 21.60
CA SER A 192 1.69 16.11 22.05
C SER A 192 1.48 14.98 21.04
N GLU A 193 1.41 15.30 19.74
CA GLU A 193 1.31 14.31 18.66
C GLU A 193 2.56 13.41 18.63
N ARG A 194 3.76 14.00 18.75
CA ARG A 194 5.01 13.24 18.85
C ARG A 194 4.98 12.28 20.03
N PHE A 195 4.47 12.72 21.18
CA PHE A 195 4.37 11.88 22.37
C PHE A 195 3.40 10.70 22.17
N ILE A 196 2.23 10.95 21.58
CA ILE A 196 1.24 9.90 21.25
C ILE A 196 1.86 8.88 20.29
N LEU A 197 2.46 9.35 19.18
CA LEU A 197 3.09 8.47 18.19
C LEU A 197 4.25 7.66 18.80
N MET A 198 5.04 8.26 19.69
CA MET A 198 6.12 7.55 20.36
C MET A 198 5.59 6.43 21.26
N ASN A 199 4.51 6.69 22.01
CA ASN A 199 3.86 5.68 22.83
C ASN A 199 3.25 4.54 21.99
N GLU A 200 2.59 4.87 20.88
CA GLU A 200 2.07 3.87 19.94
C GLU A 200 3.18 3.01 19.33
N ASN A 201 4.30 3.63 18.93
CA ASN A 201 5.47 2.89 18.44
C ASN A 201 6.05 1.94 19.49
N THR A 202 6.13 2.37 20.75
CA THR A 202 6.54 1.49 21.86
C THR A 202 5.58 0.31 22.02
N LYS A 203 4.27 0.56 22.00
CA LYS A 203 3.24 -0.49 22.08
C LYS A 203 3.32 -1.48 20.91
N LEU A 204 3.49 -0.97 19.69
CA LEU A 204 3.69 -1.81 18.50
C LEU A 204 4.98 -2.63 18.61
N GLY A 205 6.05 -2.06 19.14
CA GLY A 205 7.30 -2.77 19.42
C GLY A 205 7.10 -3.97 20.35
N TYR A 206 6.33 -3.82 21.44
CA TYR A 206 5.97 -4.93 22.33
C TYR A 206 5.12 -6.00 21.63
N LYS A 207 4.17 -5.58 20.78
CA LYS A 207 3.35 -6.51 20.02
C LYS A 207 4.17 -7.32 19.01
N VAL A 208 5.10 -6.67 18.31
CA VAL A 208 6.00 -7.33 17.34
C VAL A 208 6.89 -8.34 18.05
N THR A 209 7.49 -7.97 19.19
CA THR A 209 8.34 -8.89 19.98
C THR A 209 7.54 -10.08 20.51
N SER A 210 6.34 -9.87 21.05
CA SER A 210 5.45 -10.95 21.48
C SER A 210 5.08 -11.92 20.35
N LEU A 211 4.70 -11.39 19.17
CA LEU A 211 4.36 -12.23 18.01
C LEU A 211 5.57 -12.99 17.47
N LEU A 212 6.77 -12.40 17.54
CA LEU A 212 8.00 -13.05 17.13
C LEU A 212 8.32 -14.25 18.04
N GLU A 213 8.16 -14.11 19.35
CA GLU A 213 8.34 -15.21 20.30
C GLU A 213 7.34 -16.35 20.09
N GLU A 214 6.07 -16.02 19.86
CA GLU A 214 5.03 -17.00 19.53
C GLU A 214 5.36 -17.76 18.23
N ASN A 215 5.74 -17.04 17.17
CA ASN A 215 6.11 -17.64 15.89
C ASN A 215 7.32 -18.58 16.03
N LYS A 216 8.32 -18.19 16.85
CA LYS A 216 9.45 -19.07 17.19
C LYS A 216 8.98 -20.35 17.90
N GLY A 217 8.02 -20.23 18.82
CA GLY A 217 7.35 -21.37 19.46
C GLY A 217 6.69 -22.30 18.45
N LEU A 218 5.81 -21.75 17.60
CA LEU A 218 5.09 -22.49 16.55
C LEU A 218 6.02 -23.18 15.55
N ALA A 219 7.13 -22.53 15.18
CA ALA A 219 8.14 -23.13 14.30
C ALA A 219 8.79 -24.37 14.95
N SER A 220 9.10 -24.29 16.25
CA SER A 220 9.67 -25.42 17.00
C SER A 220 8.67 -26.57 17.16
N GLU A 221 7.40 -26.26 17.41
CA GLU A 221 6.31 -27.24 17.49
C GLU A 221 6.08 -27.93 16.14
N THR A 222 6.08 -27.18 15.04
CA THR A 222 5.93 -27.72 13.69
C THR A 222 7.03 -28.74 13.37
N ILE A 223 8.29 -28.43 13.71
CA ILE A 223 9.42 -29.35 13.52
C ILE A 223 9.26 -30.60 14.39
N PHE A 224 8.81 -30.45 15.63
CA PHE A 224 8.57 -31.57 16.54
C PHE A 224 7.48 -32.49 16.01
N VAL A 225 6.32 -31.95 15.63
CA VAL A 225 5.20 -32.71 15.06
C VAL A 225 5.63 -33.43 13.79
N LYS A 226 6.37 -32.76 12.89
CA LYS A 226 6.92 -33.38 11.68
C LYS A 226 7.83 -34.57 12.01
N ARG A 227 8.69 -34.46 13.03
CA ARG A 227 9.55 -35.55 13.49
C ARG A 227 8.72 -36.72 14.02
N LYS A 228 7.73 -36.45 14.86
CA LYS A 228 6.84 -37.49 15.42
C LYS A 228 6.00 -38.19 14.35
N ALA A 229 5.49 -37.45 13.38
CA ALA A 229 4.79 -38.03 12.23
C ALA A 229 5.72 -38.95 11.41
N ALA A 230 6.97 -38.54 11.18
CA ALA A 230 7.96 -39.37 10.50
C ALA A 230 8.32 -40.63 11.29
N ASP A 231 8.47 -40.54 12.62
CA ASP A 231 8.69 -41.70 13.50
C ASP A 231 7.54 -42.70 13.41
N LEU A 232 6.30 -42.20 13.50
CA LEU A 232 5.10 -43.03 13.40
C LEU A 232 5.01 -43.71 12.02
N ALA A 233 5.29 -43.00 10.94
CA ALA A 233 5.33 -43.56 9.59
C ALA A 233 6.33 -44.72 9.47
N ARG A 234 7.53 -44.58 10.08
CA ARG A 234 8.53 -45.66 10.12
C ARG A 234 8.05 -46.89 10.88
N VAL A 235 7.39 -46.71 12.01
CA VAL A 235 6.82 -47.81 12.81
C VAL A 235 5.75 -48.56 12.00
N VAL A 236 4.83 -47.83 11.38
CA VAL A 236 3.76 -48.44 10.57
C VAL A 236 4.31 -49.23 9.39
N LEU A 237 5.34 -48.72 8.71
CA LEU A 237 5.99 -49.46 7.61
C LEU A 237 6.66 -50.74 8.10
N ARG A 238 7.35 -50.71 9.25
CA ARG A 238 7.93 -51.90 9.87
C ARG A 238 6.85 -52.93 10.21
N MET A 239 5.75 -52.52 10.83
CA MET A 239 4.65 -53.43 11.17
C MET A 239 4.04 -54.12 9.95
N ARG A 240 3.91 -53.41 8.82
CA ARG A 240 3.43 -54.00 7.57
C ARG A 240 4.38 -55.08 7.04
N GLU A 241 5.68 -54.81 7.11
CA GLU A 241 6.69 -55.77 6.68
C GLU A 241 6.73 -56.99 7.60
N ASP A 242 6.69 -56.80 8.92
CA ASP A 242 6.64 -57.89 9.89
C ASP A 242 5.41 -58.78 9.68
N HIS A 243 4.24 -58.17 9.41
CA HIS A 243 3.03 -58.92 9.08
C HIS A 243 3.17 -59.74 7.79
N ARG A 244 3.79 -59.17 6.76
CA ARG A 244 4.06 -59.86 5.48
C ARG A 244 5.01 -61.03 5.67
N VAL A 245 6.08 -60.84 6.44
CA VAL A 245 7.03 -61.91 6.80
C VAL A 245 6.31 -63.02 7.55
N CYS A 246 5.46 -62.70 8.53
CA CYS A 246 4.67 -63.69 9.26
C CYS A 246 3.78 -64.54 8.34
N ILE A 247 3.03 -63.92 7.41
CA ILE A 247 2.18 -64.65 6.44
C ILE A 247 3.03 -65.56 5.54
N LEU A 248 4.17 -65.07 5.05
CA LEU A 248 5.05 -65.84 4.18
C LEU A 248 5.69 -67.02 4.92
N SER A 249 6.12 -66.83 6.17
CA SER A 249 6.64 -67.91 7.01
C SER A 249 5.61 -69.02 7.19
N GLN A 250 4.36 -68.67 7.53
CA GLN A 250 3.28 -69.67 7.63
C GLN A 250 3.07 -70.43 6.31
N LYS A 251 3.12 -69.72 5.17
CA LYS A 251 2.95 -70.38 3.86
C LYS A 251 4.11 -71.33 3.53
N ILE A 252 5.32 -70.99 3.94
CA ILE A 252 6.50 -71.84 3.79
C ILE A 252 6.34 -73.12 4.61
N GLU A 253 5.90 -72.99 5.87
CA GLU A 253 5.63 -74.13 6.75
C GLU A 253 4.57 -75.07 6.15
N ASP A 254 3.43 -74.53 5.69
CA ASP A 254 2.38 -75.32 5.05
C ASP A 254 2.87 -76.05 3.78
N LEU A 255 3.77 -75.43 3.01
CA LEU A 255 4.36 -76.04 1.81
C LEU A 255 5.39 -77.11 2.18
N GLN A 256 6.18 -76.91 3.23
CA GLN A 256 7.11 -77.90 3.74
C GLN A 256 6.38 -79.16 4.22
N GLU A 257 5.26 -79.00 4.93
CA GLU A 257 4.42 -80.13 5.35
C GLU A 257 3.87 -80.91 4.15
N GLN A 258 3.41 -80.21 3.11
CA GLN A 258 2.94 -80.85 1.88
C GLN A 258 4.04 -81.60 1.14
N ILE A 259 5.25 -81.03 1.04
CA ILE A 259 6.41 -81.68 0.44
C ILE A 259 6.75 -82.95 1.23
N TYR A 260 6.84 -82.85 2.56
CA TYR A 260 7.11 -83.99 3.42
C TYR A 260 6.08 -85.11 3.24
N GLY A 261 4.79 -84.77 3.19
CA GLY A 261 3.71 -85.73 2.93
C GLY A 261 3.79 -86.38 1.53
N LEU A 262 4.20 -85.63 0.51
CA LEU A 262 4.45 -86.15 -0.84
C LEU A 262 5.66 -87.07 -0.88
N GLU A 263 6.78 -86.68 -0.27
CA GLU A 263 7.99 -87.48 -0.17
C GLU A 263 7.73 -88.81 0.53
N LYS A 264 6.98 -88.78 1.64
CA LYS A 264 6.57 -89.98 2.38
C LYS A 264 5.78 -90.93 1.48
N ARG A 265 4.72 -90.45 0.81
CA ARG A 265 3.92 -91.28 -0.12
C ARG A 265 4.78 -91.79 -1.28
N ASN A 266 5.63 -90.96 -1.86
CA ASN A 266 6.49 -91.37 -2.97
C ASN A 266 7.47 -92.48 -2.55
N LYS A 267 8.04 -92.39 -1.34
CA LYS A 267 8.87 -93.44 -0.76
C LYS A 267 8.11 -94.75 -0.59
N GLU A 268 6.87 -94.71 -0.11
CA GLU A 268 5.99 -95.87 0.00
C GLU A 268 5.69 -96.50 -1.38
N TYR A 269 5.38 -95.68 -2.39
CA TYR A 269 5.17 -96.13 -3.78
C TYR A 269 6.41 -96.83 -4.35
N HIS A 270 7.60 -96.26 -4.17
CA HIS A 270 8.84 -96.89 -4.62
C HIS A 270 9.10 -98.22 -3.93
N GLN A 271 8.83 -98.34 -2.62
CA GLN A 271 8.96 -99.60 -1.90
C GLN A 271 7.99 -100.66 -2.44
N LEU A 272 6.75 -100.29 -2.77
CA LEU A 272 5.78 -101.19 -3.38
C LEU A 272 6.24 -101.68 -4.77
N LEU A 273 6.75 -100.78 -5.62
CA LEU A 273 7.29 -101.15 -6.93
C LEU A 273 8.47 -102.11 -6.83
N VAL A 274 9.38 -101.90 -5.88
CA VAL A 274 10.52 -102.81 -5.63
C VAL A 274 10.03 -104.18 -5.18
N LYS A 275 9.05 -104.23 -4.26
CA LYS A 275 8.42 -105.50 -3.85
C LYS A 275 7.76 -106.20 -5.04
N MET A 276 6.98 -105.50 -5.86
CA MET A 276 6.31 -106.08 -7.03
C MET A 276 7.32 -106.65 -8.05
N ARG A 277 8.41 -105.93 -8.35
CA ARG A 277 9.51 -106.40 -9.20
C ARG A 277 10.19 -107.65 -8.63
N SER A 278 10.33 -107.75 -7.31
CA SER A 278 10.87 -108.97 -6.66
C SER A 278 9.94 -110.17 -6.81
N TYR A 279 8.62 -109.97 -6.69
CA TYR A 279 7.61 -111.02 -6.92
C TYR A 279 7.54 -111.49 -8.38
N GLU A 280 7.66 -110.57 -9.35
CA GLU A 280 7.70 -110.92 -10.78
C GLU A 280 8.97 -111.71 -11.15
N ARG A 281 10.12 -111.36 -10.57
CA ARG A 281 11.39 -112.07 -10.79
C ARG A 281 11.41 -113.48 -10.16
N SER A 282 10.56 -113.74 -9.17
CA SER A 282 10.33 -115.08 -8.61
C SER A 282 9.33 -115.93 -9.42
N LYS A 283 8.53 -115.34 -10.32
CA LYS A 283 7.57 -116.06 -11.20
C LYS A 283 8.07 -116.23 -12.64
N SER A 284 9.14 -115.56 -13.04
CA SER A 284 9.74 -115.68 -14.38
C SER A 284 10.66 -116.92 -14.52
N SER A 285 10.16 -118.10 -14.16
CA SER A 285 10.69 -119.39 -14.63
C SER A 285 9.69 -120.17 -15.49
N SER A 286 8.46 -119.70 -15.67
CA SER A 286 7.56 -120.22 -16.72
C SER A 286 6.38 -119.27 -16.94
N PHE A 287 6.34 -118.59 -18.10
CA PHE A 287 5.16 -118.38 -18.97
C PHE A 287 5.40 -117.24 -19.96
N LYS A 288 5.02 -117.48 -21.22
CA LYS A 288 5.05 -116.53 -22.33
C LYS A 288 3.97 -115.44 -22.15
N VAL A 289 4.36 -114.21 -22.48
CA VAL A 289 3.58 -113.09 -23.04
C VAL A 289 2.14 -112.90 -22.52
N LYS A 290 1.92 -111.79 -21.83
CA LYS A 290 0.80 -110.87 -22.11
C LYS A 290 1.17 -109.47 -21.61
N THR A 291 1.34 -108.56 -22.56
CA THR A 291 1.36 -107.11 -22.37
C THR A 291 0.13 -106.73 -21.55
N PHE A 292 0.34 -106.24 -20.33
CA PHE A 292 -0.72 -105.71 -19.47
C PHE A 292 -0.65 -104.19 -19.54
N GLU A 293 -1.60 -103.59 -20.25
CA GLU A 293 -1.82 -102.15 -20.30
C GLU A 293 -2.03 -101.60 -18.88
N TRP A 294 -1.18 -100.66 -18.46
CA TRP A 294 -1.42 -99.79 -17.30
C TRP A 294 -2.04 -98.46 -17.71
N GLU A 295 -2.80 -98.43 -18.80
CA GLU A 295 -3.49 -97.23 -19.26
C GLU A 295 -4.91 -97.15 -18.67
N LYS A 296 -5.04 -97.14 -17.33
CA LYS A 296 -6.30 -96.73 -16.67
C LYS A 296 -6.20 -96.46 -15.16
N VAL A 297 -5.25 -95.64 -14.72
CA VAL A 297 -5.36 -94.94 -13.42
C VAL A 297 -5.13 -93.45 -13.63
N GLY A 298 -5.92 -92.89 -14.54
CA GLY A 298 -5.97 -91.47 -14.85
C GLY A 298 -7.38 -91.09 -15.24
N ASN A 299 -8.38 -91.43 -14.41
CA ASN A 299 -9.73 -90.86 -14.50
C ASN A 299 -10.59 -91.32 -13.32
N SER A 300 -10.60 -90.53 -12.24
CA SER A 300 -11.74 -90.36 -11.32
C SER A 300 -11.44 -89.24 -10.33
N LEU A 301 -11.39 -88.00 -10.82
CA LEU A 301 -11.73 -86.85 -9.99
C LEU A 301 -12.40 -85.76 -10.82
N LYS A 302 -13.62 -86.06 -11.26
CA LYS A 302 -14.62 -85.05 -11.62
C LYS A 302 -15.95 -85.42 -10.97
N LYS A 303 -16.26 -84.85 -9.80
CA LYS A 303 -17.56 -84.21 -9.49
C LYS A 303 -17.65 -83.72 -8.04
N ALA A 304 -17.29 -82.47 -7.84
CA ALA A 304 -18.11 -81.46 -7.14
C ALA A 304 -17.79 -80.14 -7.89
N LYS A 305 -18.66 -79.65 -8.80
CA LYS A 305 -19.63 -78.55 -8.56
C LYS A 305 -19.06 -77.49 -7.59
N SER A 306 -18.95 -76.20 -7.87
CA SER A 306 -19.38 -75.36 -9.01
C SER A 306 -18.97 -73.91 -8.70
N ALA A 307 -18.36 -73.21 -9.65
CA ALA A 307 -18.43 -71.76 -9.91
C ALA A 307 -17.30 -71.47 -10.92
N SER A 308 -17.60 -71.36 -12.22
CA SER A 308 -17.77 -70.07 -12.91
C SER A 308 -16.51 -69.21 -12.68
N TRP A 309 -15.62 -69.01 -13.64
CA TRP A 309 -15.84 -68.16 -14.82
C TRP A 309 -15.06 -68.64 -16.06
N GLY A 310 -15.70 -68.48 -17.22
CA GLY A 310 -15.11 -68.78 -18.52
C GLY A 310 -14.22 -67.65 -19.04
N SER A 311 -13.21 -68.03 -19.80
CA SER A 311 -12.53 -67.19 -20.78
C SER A 311 -12.58 -67.91 -22.12
N SER A 312 -13.19 -67.29 -23.13
CA SER A 312 -12.69 -67.22 -24.50
C SER A 312 -13.56 -66.29 -25.36
N SER A 313 -12.95 -65.15 -25.70
CA SER A 313 -12.92 -64.50 -27.01
C SER A 313 -14.23 -64.34 -27.82
N SER A 314 -14.66 -63.09 -27.99
CA SER A 314 -14.63 -62.34 -29.27
C SER A 314 -15.73 -61.27 -29.35
N ASN A 315 -15.32 -60.08 -29.80
CA ASN A 315 -16.06 -58.98 -30.43
C ASN A 315 -17.41 -58.50 -29.86
N GLY A 316 -17.43 -57.22 -29.48
CA GLY A 316 -18.58 -56.35 -29.73
C GLY A 316 -19.07 -55.52 -28.53
N SER A 317 -18.90 -54.20 -28.66
CA SER A 317 -19.64 -53.10 -28.01
C SER A 317 -19.51 -52.85 -26.50
N ASP A 318 -19.05 -51.63 -26.20
CA ASP A 318 -19.48 -50.70 -25.14
C ASP A 318 -19.98 -51.28 -23.81
N CYS A 319 -19.19 -51.13 -22.74
CA CYS A 319 -19.61 -50.27 -21.62
C CYS A 319 -18.48 -49.99 -20.62
N VAL A 320 -18.51 -48.74 -20.15
CA VAL A 320 -17.65 -48.07 -19.19
C VAL A 320 -18.11 -48.36 -17.77
N LYS A 321 -17.23 -48.84 -16.87
CA LYS A 321 -17.05 -48.42 -15.46
C LYS A 321 -16.38 -49.48 -14.58
N GLY A 322 -15.37 -49.06 -13.81
CA GLY A 322 -15.27 -49.52 -12.42
C GLY A 322 -13.91 -49.90 -11.85
N SER A 323 -12.85 -49.09 -11.98
CA SER A 323 -11.70 -49.21 -11.04
C SER A 323 -10.77 -47.99 -10.91
N SER A 324 -10.99 -46.90 -11.65
CA SER A 324 -10.06 -45.74 -11.65
C SER A 324 -10.32 -44.66 -10.60
N LYS A 325 -11.52 -44.61 -9.98
CA LYS A 325 -11.95 -43.43 -9.21
C LYS A 325 -11.35 -43.27 -7.81
N TRP A 326 -10.78 -44.32 -7.20
CA TRP A 326 -10.18 -44.17 -5.87
C TRP A 326 -8.78 -43.53 -5.97
N TRP A 327 -7.97 -43.96 -6.94
CA TRP A 327 -6.62 -43.43 -7.13
C TRP A 327 -6.60 -41.98 -7.65
N GLU A 328 -7.59 -41.58 -8.46
CA GLU A 328 -7.75 -40.18 -8.88
C GLU A 328 -8.11 -39.25 -7.72
N LYS A 329 -8.88 -39.74 -6.74
CA LYS A 329 -9.30 -38.91 -5.59
C LYS A 329 -8.20 -38.70 -4.56
N VAL A 330 -7.20 -39.59 -4.49
CA VAL A 330 -6.01 -39.42 -3.63
C VAL A 330 -4.99 -38.49 -4.27
N LYS A 331 -4.91 -38.46 -5.61
CA LYS A 331 -4.02 -37.55 -6.35
C LYS A 331 -4.51 -36.10 -6.36
N ASN A 332 -5.81 -35.87 -6.18
CA ASN A 332 -6.43 -34.53 -6.19
C ASN A 332 -6.60 -33.90 -4.80
N VAL A 333 -6.07 -34.52 -3.73
CA VAL A 333 -5.92 -33.80 -2.45
C VAL A 333 -4.62 -33.00 -2.56
N GLU A 334 -4.72 -31.78 -3.09
CA GLU A 334 -3.70 -30.75 -2.92
C GLU A 334 -3.64 -30.39 -1.42
N LEU A 335 -2.90 -31.19 -0.66
CA LEU A 335 -2.52 -30.86 0.71
C LEU A 335 -1.20 -30.09 0.62
N PHE A 336 -1.32 -28.76 0.76
CA PHE A 336 -0.26 -27.75 0.87
C PHE A 336 0.39 -27.27 -0.44
N ARG A 337 -0.20 -26.21 -1.02
CA ARG A 337 0.52 -25.20 -1.80
C ARG A 337 0.16 -23.79 -1.32
N CYS A 338 0.51 -23.50 -0.07
CA CYS A 338 0.72 -22.12 0.36
C CYS A 338 2.24 -21.89 0.46
N GLY A 339 2.74 -20.95 -0.34
CA GLY A 339 4.08 -20.38 -0.18
C GLY A 339 5.11 -20.88 -1.19
N LEU A 340 5.33 -20.07 -2.23
CA LEU A 340 6.64 -19.64 -2.78
C LEU A 340 6.43 -19.17 -4.22
N GLN A 341 6.30 -17.86 -4.42
CA GLN A 341 6.71 -17.24 -5.69
C GLN A 341 8.20 -16.87 -5.56
N PRO A 342 9.07 -17.34 -6.48
CA PRO A 342 10.40 -16.79 -6.66
C PRO A 342 10.35 -15.79 -7.83
N SER A 343 10.29 -14.50 -7.53
CA SER A 343 10.61 -13.46 -8.50
C SER A 343 11.26 -12.26 -7.80
N CYS A 344 12.54 -12.41 -7.48
CA CYS A 344 13.51 -11.33 -7.35
C CYS A 344 14.84 -11.80 -7.94
N THR A 345 15.14 -11.31 -9.15
CA THR A 345 16.49 -10.98 -9.61
C THR A 345 16.39 -9.67 -10.35
#